data_AF-A0A814D7U7-F1
#
_entry.id   AF-A0A814D7U7-F1
#
_cell.length_a   1.000
_cell.length_b   1.000
_cell.length_c   1.000
_cell.angle_alpha   90.00
_cell.angle_beta   90.00
_cell.angle_gamma   90.00
#
_symmetry.space_group_name_H-M   'P 1'
#
loop_
_entity.id
_entity.type
_entity.pdbx_description
1 polymer ?
#
loop_
_entity_poly.entity_id
_entity_poly.type
_entity_poly.pdbx_seq_one_letter_code
_entity_poly.pdbx_strand_id
1 'polypeptide(L)'
;MATANALFDSEDDEDTNNLRYFDIPYAANKDKQFLSSILNSPLLQIEEAIKPLVHLIDDIATKVYIIKQQSTVDDTSDLTLDELGAIHLYIGERLPPTKCIYYLLNETIRRGFPEELQLWHPYLNLLLTALGKLPSTGHHCTVYRGVRSCDLSDEYKNDGRYTWWTFGSCLRSLDQMKLPTFLGKQGVRTIFKIDCYSGKRLPWSEDDEVILMPGFHFQVIGKLRSLDDLNTIYVREIPPSSNEIMSPVPVVTTVEHVEHVEPLSLVVETKQRQKSAMELRKSFKNTAHRIIKMSKVLDVCSDHILELSGKKLPIDGLKHSLNERLTQDITILNLSKTNLTKAKVKVVAEVLRKNSTLIELNLSYNPFGNAGCLLIAQTLHGNKHLITLNLYNTKLSCDAGQYLAEMLSLNHHLRSLHLGVNSLGNLGIKYLLNGNIQLHHLNLCCNKIDQDGCQYLADFLEKNQTLKQFDVGGNPIKDKGIKILCNSLMSNKTLIDLHMWHCQISNLEGICNLLKSHSTLAEMDLEGNQITDEHADGLLLALETNKTLEKLNISDSKISDKFKKKFQQLAIVRLSIILQ
;
A
#
# COMPACT_ATOMS: atom_id res chain seq x y z
N MET A 1 5.56 28.98 26.82
CA MET A 1 4.13 28.70 26.58
C MET A 1 3.50 29.94 25.95
N ALA A 2 2.64 29.72 24.94
CA ALA A 2 1.92 30.70 24.13
C ALA A 2 2.73 31.42 23.02
N THR A 3 2.85 30.77 21.86
CA THR A 3 2.62 31.29 20.48
C THR A 3 3.21 30.32 19.43
N ALA A 4 2.64 29.11 19.32
CA ALA A 4 2.92 28.19 18.21
C ALA A 4 1.66 27.48 17.67
N ASN A 5 0.47 27.85 18.16
CA ASN A 5 -0.81 27.21 17.83
C ASN A 5 -1.74 28.11 16.99
N ALA A 6 -1.21 29.02 16.16
CA ALA A 6 -2.05 29.99 15.43
C ALA A 6 -1.76 30.06 13.92
N LEU A 7 -1.44 28.93 13.27
CA LEU A 7 -1.38 28.84 11.80
C LEU A 7 -2.13 27.62 11.23
N PHE A 8 -2.99 26.98 12.03
CA PHE A 8 -3.82 25.85 11.58
C PHE A 8 -5.29 26.20 11.80
N ASP A 9 -5.82 27.14 11.04
CA ASP A 9 -7.27 27.36 10.87
C ASP A 9 -7.48 28.24 9.62
N SER A 10 -7.30 27.64 8.45
CA SER A 10 -7.93 28.10 7.22
C SER A 10 -8.51 26.88 6.50
N GLU A 11 -9.83 26.79 6.45
CA GLU A 11 -10.63 25.65 6.00
C GLU A 11 -10.55 25.36 4.48
N ASP A 12 -9.50 25.77 3.76
CA ASP A 12 -9.48 25.76 2.28
C ASP A 12 -8.27 25.07 1.60
N ASP A 13 -7.45 24.27 2.29
CA ASP A 13 -6.32 23.56 1.65
C ASP A 13 -6.53 22.03 1.55
N GLU A 14 -7.21 21.59 0.48
CA GLU A 14 -7.39 20.17 0.08
C GLU A 14 -6.07 19.44 -0.34
N ASP A 15 -4.89 20.07 -0.24
CA ASP A 15 -3.63 19.61 -0.85
C ASP A 15 -2.49 19.32 0.17
N THR A 16 -2.85 18.91 1.40
CA THR A 16 -1.92 18.60 2.53
C THR A 16 -1.15 17.27 2.41
N ASN A 17 -1.35 16.48 1.35
CA ASN A 17 -0.86 15.10 1.25
C ASN A 17 0.61 14.92 0.83
N ASN A 18 1.43 15.97 0.71
CA ASN A 18 2.86 15.81 0.43
C ASN A 18 3.71 16.88 1.12
N LEU A 19 4.19 16.60 2.34
CA LEU A 19 5.02 17.51 3.13
C LEU A 19 6.52 17.50 2.75
N ARG A 20 6.89 16.85 1.63
CA ARG A 20 8.28 16.82 1.15
C ARG A 20 8.86 18.19 0.75
N TYR A 21 8.07 19.26 0.83
CA TYR A 21 8.40 20.58 0.29
C TYR A 21 8.17 21.75 1.27
N PHE A 22 7.96 21.50 2.57
CA PHE A 22 7.78 22.56 3.58
C PHE A 22 9.04 22.92 4.38
N ASP A 23 10.21 22.50 3.93
CA ASP A 23 11.42 22.40 4.76
C ASP A 23 12.37 23.61 4.72
N ILE A 24 11.87 24.85 4.59
CA ILE A 24 12.71 26.06 4.74
C ILE A 24 11.87 27.12 5.45
N PRO A 25 12.02 27.26 6.78
CA PRO A 25 12.93 28.28 7.29
C PRO A 25 13.72 27.83 8.55
N TYR A 26 14.87 28.46 8.84
CA TYR A 26 15.74 28.30 10.04
C TYR A 26 16.94 27.33 10.03
N ALA A 27 17.50 26.93 8.89
CA ALA A 27 18.75 26.14 8.88
C ALA A 27 19.98 26.86 8.29
N ALA A 28 19.87 28.13 7.92
CA ALA A 28 21.05 28.91 7.58
C ALA A 28 21.77 29.34 8.87
N ASN A 29 22.86 28.64 9.21
CA ASN A 29 23.89 29.01 10.20
C ASN A 29 23.78 28.45 11.64
N LYS A 30 23.53 27.15 11.82
CA LYS A 30 23.91 26.48 13.08
C LYS A 30 24.69 25.17 12.85
N ASP A 31 25.97 25.29 13.21
CA ASP A 31 26.98 24.31 13.62
C ASP A 31 27.42 23.15 12.71
N LYS A 32 28.73 23.14 12.42
CA LYS A 32 29.48 22.14 11.62
C LYS A 32 29.75 20.84 12.40
N GLN A 33 29.66 20.88 13.73
CA GLN A 33 30.09 19.79 14.62
C GLN A 33 29.31 18.47 14.44
N PHE A 34 28.07 18.53 13.95
CA PHE A 34 27.25 17.33 13.76
C PHE A 34 27.77 16.41 12.66
N LEU A 35 28.16 16.92 11.48
CA LEU A 35 28.61 16.04 10.39
C LEU A 35 29.92 15.32 10.74
N SER A 36 30.79 15.95 11.54
CA SER A 36 32.01 15.30 12.03
C SER A 36 31.76 14.14 12.99
N SER A 37 30.67 14.14 13.76
CA SER A 37 30.35 13.02 14.65
C SER A 37 29.78 11.81 13.88
N ILE A 38 29.11 12.03 12.75
CA ILE A 38 28.63 10.95 11.85
C ILE A 38 29.81 10.15 11.28
N LEU A 39 30.90 10.83 10.89
CA LEU A 39 32.10 10.19 10.32
C LEU A 39 32.78 9.19 11.27
N ASN A 40 32.50 9.29 12.57
CA ASN A 40 33.02 8.36 13.57
C ASN A 40 32.10 7.14 13.80
N SER A 41 30.92 7.09 13.17
CA SER A 41 30.01 5.94 13.26
C SER A 41 30.54 4.80 12.37
N PRO A 42 30.46 3.53 12.80
CA PRO A 42 30.75 2.40 11.93
C PRO A 42 29.73 2.31 10.78
N LEU A 43 30.15 1.75 9.65
CA LEU A 43 29.25 1.38 8.56
C LEU A 43 28.58 0.05 8.92
N LEU A 44 27.26 0.03 9.01
CA LEU A 44 26.48 -1.14 9.45
C LEU A 44 25.54 -1.60 8.33
N GLN A 45 25.12 -2.86 8.40
CA GLN A 45 23.98 -3.35 7.62
C GLN A 45 22.72 -2.56 7.99
N ILE A 46 21.80 -2.44 7.04
CA ILE A 46 20.62 -1.58 7.20
C ILE A 46 19.74 -2.00 8.39
N GLU A 47 19.63 -3.31 8.67
CA GLU A 47 18.88 -3.83 9.82
C GLU A 47 19.45 -3.37 11.17
N GLU A 48 20.77 -3.25 11.27
CA GLU A 48 21.45 -2.75 12.46
C GLU A 48 21.40 -1.22 12.52
N ALA A 49 21.56 -0.57 11.36
CA ALA A 49 21.59 0.88 11.24
C ALA A 49 20.25 1.54 11.66
N ILE A 50 19.12 0.85 11.48
CA ILE A 50 17.79 1.36 11.85
C ILE A 50 17.39 1.06 13.29
N LYS A 51 18.10 0.21 14.05
CA LYS A 51 17.69 -0.22 15.40
C LYS A 51 17.35 0.96 16.34
N PRO A 52 18.16 2.04 16.40
CA PRO A 52 17.84 3.18 17.26
C PRO A 52 16.56 3.92 16.83
N LEU A 53 16.13 3.77 15.58
CA LEU A 53 14.98 4.46 14.99
C LEU A 53 13.66 3.70 15.16
N VAL A 54 13.68 2.44 15.63
CA VAL A 54 12.47 1.60 15.76
C VAL A 54 11.42 2.23 16.67
N HIS A 55 11.84 2.97 17.70
CA HIS A 55 10.94 3.69 18.61
C HIS A 55 10.38 4.98 18.02
N LEU A 56 11.06 5.57 17.04
CA LEU A 56 10.66 6.80 16.37
C LEU A 56 9.77 6.52 15.14
N ILE A 57 9.99 5.38 14.50
CA ILE A 57 9.40 5.01 13.21
C ILE A 57 8.82 3.61 13.32
N ASP A 58 7.50 3.55 13.54
CA ASP A 58 6.74 2.30 13.56
C ASP A 58 6.99 1.51 12.26
N ASP A 59 7.15 0.19 12.34
CA ASP A 59 7.32 -0.75 11.22
C ASP A 59 8.58 -0.54 10.33
N ILE A 60 9.58 0.24 10.78
CA ILE A 60 10.80 0.50 9.98
C ILE A 60 11.55 -0.79 9.61
N ALA A 61 11.63 -1.76 10.53
CA ALA A 61 12.27 -3.06 10.27
C ALA A 61 11.55 -3.88 9.20
N THR A 62 10.21 -3.86 9.22
CA THR A 62 9.38 -4.53 8.22
C THR A 62 9.58 -3.90 6.84
N LYS A 63 9.69 -2.57 6.75
CA LYS A 63 9.98 -1.89 5.49
C LYS A 63 11.34 -2.26 4.94
N VAL A 64 12.37 -2.31 5.78
CA VAL A 64 13.71 -2.72 5.37
C VAL A 64 13.71 -4.15 4.84
N TYR A 65 13.01 -5.06 5.50
CA TYR A 65 12.82 -6.42 4.99
C TYR A 65 12.16 -6.43 3.60
N ILE A 66 11.06 -5.69 3.42
CA ILE A 66 10.35 -5.59 2.13
C ILE A 66 11.26 -5.02 1.03
N ILE A 67 11.96 -3.92 1.33
CA ILE A 67 12.87 -3.26 0.39
C ILE A 67 13.96 -4.24 -0.07
N LYS A 68 14.54 -5.03 0.84
CA LYS A 68 15.56 -6.04 0.47
C LYS A 68 15.01 -7.17 -0.38
N GLN A 69 13.74 -7.57 -0.20
CA GLN A 69 13.10 -8.59 -1.04
C GLN A 69 12.73 -8.09 -2.44
N GLN A 70 12.47 -6.78 -2.58
CA GLN A 70 12.06 -6.15 -3.84
C GLN A 70 13.24 -5.57 -4.62
N SER A 71 14.34 -5.27 -3.95
CA SER A 71 15.54 -4.70 -4.57
C SER A 71 16.38 -5.82 -5.18
N THR A 72 16.72 -5.66 -6.46
CA THR A 72 17.76 -6.44 -7.11
C THR A 72 18.89 -5.46 -7.42
N VAL A 73 20.11 -5.76 -6.99
CA VAL A 73 21.28 -4.98 -7.39
C VAL A 73 21.52 -5.34 -8.84
N ASP A 74 21.40 -4.36 -9.73
CA ASP A 74 21.81 -4.54 -11.13
C ASP A 74 23.33 -4.64 -11.16
N ASP A 75 23.90 -5.53 -11.97
CA ASP A 75 25.35 -5.81 -12.03
C ASP A 75 26.19 -4.56 -12.40
N THR A 76 25.53 -3.47 -12.80
CA THR A 76 26.11 -2.18 -13.17
C THR A 76 26.11 -1.13 -12.06
N SER A 77 25.58 -1.41 -10.86
CA SER A 77 25.56 -0.45 -9.75
C SER A 77 26.57 -0.81 -8.65
N ASP A 78 27.42 0.15 -8.26
CA ASP A 78 28.42 -0.01 -7.18
C ASP A 78 27.80 -0.06 -5.76
N LEU A 79 26.48 -0.16 -5.66
CA LEU A 79 25.72 -0.13 -4.42
C LEU A 79 25.50 -1.54 -3.87
N THR A 80 25.66 -1.70 -2.55
CA THR A 80 25.19 -2.90 -1.86
C THR A 80 23.66 -2.89 -1.71
N LEU A 81 23.06 -4.05 -1.42
CA LEU A 81 21.63 -4.13 -1.09
C LEU A 81 21.24 -3.25 0.12
N ASP A 82 22.14 -3.11 1.09
CA ASP A 82 21.90 -2.30 2.29
C ASP A 82 21.95 -0.79 1.96
N GLU A 83 22.89 -0.38 1.10
CA GLU A 83 23.02 1.00 0.62
C GLU A 83 21.84 1.42 -0.26
N LEU A 84 21.47 0.57 -1.23
CA LEU A 84 20.29 0.77 -2.06
C LEU A 84 19.02 0.79 -1.19
N GLY A 85 18.96 -0.11 -0.21
CA GLY A 85 17.87 -0.16 0.75
C GLY A 85 17.74 1.12 1.57
N ALA A 86 18.86 1.73 1.98
CA ALA A 86 18.87 2.97 2.73
C ALA A 86 18.32 4.13 1.90
N ILE A 87 18.69 4.21 0.62
CA ILE A 87 18.16 5.20 -0.34
C ILE A 87 16.64 4.99 -0.52
N HIS A 88 16.20 3.77 -0.80
CA HIS A 88 14.77 3.44 -0.95
C HIS A 88 13.96 3.76 0.30
N LEU A 89 14.52 3.52 1.49
CA LEU A 89 13.86 3.83 2.75
C LEU A 89 13.73 5.35 2.95
N TYR A 90 14.75 6.11 2.55
CA TYR A 90 14.76 7.58 2.62
C TYR A 90 13.74 8.22 1.69
N ILE A 91 13.71 7.79 0.42
CA ILE A 91 12.76 8.29 -0.60
C ILE A 91 11.39 7.60 -0.54
N GLY A 92 11.16 6.73 0.43
CA GLY A 92 9.88 6.06 0.61
C GLY A 92 8.80 7.05 1.07
N GLU A 93 7.64 7.02 0.42
CA GLU A 93 6.47 7.77 0.88
C GLU A 93 5.78 7.04 2.04
N ARG A 94 5.21 7.81 2.98
CA ARG A 94 4.42 7.31 4.11
C ARG A 94 3.32 8.34 4.43
N LEU A 95 2.14 7.85 4.78
CA LEU A 95 1.09 8.66 5.37
C LEU A 95 0.94 8.36 6.87
N PRO A 96 0.74 9.38 7.74
CA PRO A 96 0.82 10.80 7.39
C PRO A 96 2.25 11.20 6.96
N PRO A 97 2.43 12.21 6.08
CA PRO A 97 3.75 12.59 5.57
C PRO A 97 4.75 12.97 6.67
N THR A 98 4.24 13.42 7.82
CA THR A 98 4.99 13.70 9.05
C THR A 98 5.70 12.49 9.66
N LYS A 99 5.35 11.27 9.26
CA LYS A 99 6.01 10.02 9.69
C LYS A 99 6.99 9.44 8.66
N CYS A 100 7.24 10.12 7.54
CA CYS A 100 8.26 9.70 6.57
C CYS A 100 9.68 9.86 7.13
N ILE A 101 10.61 8.99 6.74
CA ILE A 101 12.03 9.11 7.09
C ILE A 101 12.58 10.46 6.63
N TYR A 102 12.29 10.85 5.38
CA TYR A 102 12.67 12.16 4.82
C TYR A 102 12.31 13.32 5.77
N TYR A 103 11.04 13.39 6.17
CA TYR A 103 10.52 14.47 7.01
C TYR A 103 11.14 14.44 8.41
N LEU A 104 11.10 13.28 9.07
CA LEU A 104 11.60 13.13 10.44
C LEU A 104 13.10 13.41 10.54
N LEU A 105 13.89 12.92 9.58
CA LEU A 105 15.34 13.13 9.57
C LEU A 105 15.67 14.61 9.36
N ASN A 106 15.08 15.25 8.36
CA ASN A 106 15.31 16.66 8.11
C ASN A 106 14.82 17.55 9.27
N GLU A 107 13.71 17.17 9.92
CA GLU A 107 13.22 17.83 11.13
C GLU A 107 14.19 17.69 12.30
N THR A 108 14.71 16.49 12.56
CA THR A 108 15.71 16.26 13.61
C THR A 108 16.99 17.06 13.36
N ILE A 109 17.46 17.14 12.10
CA ILE A 109 18.62 17.96 11.72
C ILE A 109 18.36 19.45 11.99
N ARG A 110 17.18 19.97 11.66
CA ARG A 110 16.81 21.38 11.93
C ARG A 110 16.77 21.71 13.41
N ARG A 111 16.20 20.82 14.22
CA ARG A 111 16.12 21.01 15.68
C ARG A 111 17.51 21.05 16.31
N GLY A 112 18.45 20.28 15.77
CA GLY A 112 19.85 20.33 16.17
C GLY A 112 20.13 19.78 17.57
N PHE A 113 19.22 19.00 18.15
CA PHE A 113 19.44 18.36 19.45
C PHE A 113 20.41 17.18 19.31
N PRO A 114 21.60 17.20 19.95
CA PRO A 114 22.60 16.16 19.76
C PRO A 114 22.10 14.75 20.12
N GLU A 115 21.28 14.62 21.16
CA GLU A 115 20.73 13.34 21.61
C GLU A 115 19.77 12.71 20.59
N GLU A 116 18.89 13.50 19.99
CA GLU A 116 17.98 13.03 18.94
C GLU A 116 18.77 12.67 17.66
N LEU A 117 19.77 13.48 17.32
CA LEU A 117 20.62 13.28 16.15
C LEU A 117 21.51 12.04 16.26
N GLN A 118 21.99 11.71 17.46
CA GLN A 118 22.78 10.49 17.70
C GLN A 118 22.04 9.21 17.33
N LEU A 119 20.72 9.16 17.50
CA LEU A 119 19.89 8.03 17.07
C LEU A 119 19.98 7.79 15.55
N TRP A 120 20.19 8.85 14.78
CA TRP A 120 20.27 8.77 13.33
C TRP A 120 21.66 8.44 12.80
N HIS A 121 22.73 8.53 13.61
CA HIS A 121 24.11 8.36 13.14
C HIS A 121 24.35 7.08 12.34
N PRO A 122 23.90 5.88 12.79
CA PRO A 122 24.17 4.65 12.06
C PRO A 122 23.49 4.63 10.68
N TYR A 123 22.22 5.06 10.63
CA TYR A 123 21.46 5.15 9.39
C TYR A 123 22.00 6.24 8.45
N LEU A 124 22.36 7.41 8.98
CA LEU A 124 22.94 8.50 8.21
C LEU A 124 24.27 8.13 7.59
N ASN A 125 25.13 7.44 8.32
CA ASN A 125 26.41 6.98 7.77
C ASN A 125 26.20 6.05 6.56
N LEU A 126 25.26 5.11 6.67
CA LEU A 126 24.89 4.21 5.57
C LEU A 126 24.29 4.99 4.39
N LEU A 127 23.35 5.91 4.64
CA LEU A 127 22.70 6.71 3.61
C LEU A 127 23.69 7.63 2.87
N LEU A 128 24.57 8.32 3.61
CA LEU A 128 25.59 9.20 3.03
C LEU A 128 26.61 8.42 2.19
N THR A 129 27.01 7.23 2.66
CA THR A 129 27.89 6.31 1.91
C THR A 129 27.22 5.89 0.60
N ALA A 130 25.96 5.47 0.65
CA ALA A 130 25.17 5.08 -0.51
C ALA A 130 25.04 6.23 -1.53
N LEU A 131 24.63 7.42 -1.08
CA LEU A 131 24.48 8.60 -1.94
C LEU A 131 25.83 9.06 -2.52
N GLY A 132 26.93 8.88 -1.79
CA GLY A 132 28.29 9.19 -2.24
C GLY A 132 28.67 8.46 -3.53
N LYS A 133 28.22 7.20 -3.68
CA LYS A 133 28.46 6.34 -4.85
C LYS A 133 27.61 6.69 -6.07
N LEU A 134 26.54 7.47 -5.89
CA LEU A 134 25.68 7.87 -6.99
C LEU A 134 26.34 8.93 -7.89
N PRO A 135 25.99 8.93 -9.20
CA PRO A 135 26.49 9.92 -10.13
C PRO A 135 26.02 11.32 -9.72
N SER A 136 26.98 12.25 -9.66
CA SER A 136 26.68 13.68 -9.52
C SER A 136 26.08 14.23 -10.82
N THR A 137 25.42 15.37 -10.76
CA THR A 137 24.85 16.03 -11.96
C THR A 137 25.91 16.44 -13.00
N GLY A 138 27.17 16.63 -12.60
CA GLY A 138 28.36 16.58 -13.47
C GLY A 138 28.62 17.82 -14.34
N HIS A 139 27.58 18.57 -14.72
CA HIS A 139 27.69 19.84 -15.44
C HIS A 139 26.57 20.78 -14.99
N HIS A 140 26.88 21.79 -14.17
CA HIS A 140 26.04 22.95 -13.82
C HIS A 140 24.58 22.83 -14.25
N CYS A 141 23.87 21.90 -13.60
CA CYS A 141 22.55 21.47 -13.97
C CYS A 141 21.57 22.27 -13.13
N THR A 142 20.60 22.90 -13.79
CA THR A 142 19.52 23.52 -13.03
C THR A 142 18.63 22.45 -12.41
N VAL A 143 18.54 22.47 -11.09
CA VAL A 143 17.57 21.71 -10.30
C VAL A 143 16.67 22.68 -9.56
N TYR A 144 15.49 22.21 -9.16
CA TYR A 144 14.47 23.07 -8.59
C TYR A 144 13.94 22.50 -7.30
N ARG A 145 13.71 23.40 -6.34
CA ARG A 145 13.18 23.08 -5.02
C ARG A 145 12.02 24.01 -4.70
N GLY A 146 10.83 23.45 -4.55
CA GLY A 146 9.63 24.20 -4.15
C GLY A 146 9.49 24.32 -2.64
N VAL A 147 8.96 25.47 -2.19
CA VAL A 147 8.52 25.76 -0.82
C VAL A 147 7.12 26.36 -0.88
N ARG A 148 6.18 25.68 -0.25
CA ARG A 148 4.75 26.06 -0.23
C ARG A 148 4.47 27.07 0.88
N SER A 149 3.44 27.88 0.68
CA SER A 149 2.82 28.75 1.71
C SER A 149 3.81 29.67 2.44
N CYS A 150 4.91 30.08 1.78
CA CYS A 150 5.98 30.88 2.37
C CYS A 150 6.72 31.74 1.33
N ASP A 151 6.95 33.01 1.65
CA ASP A 151 7.86 33.91 0.93
C ASP A 151 9.20 33.97 1.66
N LEU A 152 10.25 33.45 1.02
CA LEU A 152 11.61 33.48 1.58
C LEU A 152 12.48 34.56 0.93
N SER A 153 11.90 35.44 0.11
CA SER A 153 12.67 36.43 -0.64
C SER A 153 13.45 37.38 0.26
N ASP A 154 12.95 37.71 1.45
CA ASP A 154 13.63 38.61 2.39
C ASP A 154 14.72 37.90 3.21
N GLU A 155 14.59 36.60 3.44
CA GLU A 155 15.59 35.79 4.15
C GLU A 155 16.86 35.58 3.30
N TYR A 156 16.67 35.42 1.99
CA TYR A 156 17.75 35.19 1.02
C TYR A 156 18.10 36.50 0.30
N LYS A 157 19.11 37.21 0.83
CA LYS A 157 19.60 38.48 0.27
C LYS A 157 20.40 38.22 -0.99
N ASN A 158 20.31 39.14 -1.96
CA ASN A 158 21.15 39.10 -3.16
C ASN A 158 22.63 39.09 -2.74
N ASP A 159 23.43 38.27 -3.43
CA ASP A 159 24.84 37.99 -3.14
C ASP A 159 25.12 37.34 -1.77
N GLY A 160 24.09 37.05 -0.97
CA GLY A 160 24.21 36.33 0.28
C GLY A 160 24.68 34.89 0.05
N ARG A 161 25.53 34.40 0.94
CA ARG A 161 26.01 33.02 0.96
C ARG A 161 25.36 32.26 2.10
N TYR A 162 24.91 31.05 1.79
CA TYR A 162 24.10 30.24 2.70
C TYR A 162 24.54 28.78 2.62
N THR A 163 24.29 28.04 3.70
CA THR A 163 24.50 26.59 3.76
C THR A 163 23.20 25.93 4.18
N TRP A 164 22.76 24.94 3.43
CA TRP A 164 21.66 24.05 3.82
C TRP A 164 22.22 22.79 4.45
N TRP A 165 22.02 22.64 5.76
CA TRP A 165 22.50 21.48 6.52
C TRP A 165 21.57 20.26 6.46
N THR A 166 20.36 20.41 5.93
CA THR A 166 19.42 19.32 5.64
C THR A 166 19.59 18.78 4.23
N PHE A 167 19.04 17.60 3.96
CA PHE A 167 18.95 17.07 2.60
C PHE A 167 17.88 17.82 1.79
N GLY A 168 18.18 18.16 0.53
CA GLY A 168 17.23 18.82 -0.37
C GLY A 168 16.74 17.90 -1.48
N SER A 169 15.45 17.55 -1.50
CA SER A 169 14.85 16.81 -2.63
C SER A 169 14.45 17.79 -3.73
N CYS A 170 15.03 17.65 -4.92
CA CYS A 170 14.89 18.55 -6.05
C CYS A 170 14.46 17.81 -7.32
N LEU A 171 13.84 18.54 -8.25
CA LEU A 171 13.45 18.03 -9.56
C LEU A 171 14.23 18.76 -10.66
N ARG A 172 14.41 18.11 -11.82
CA ARG A 172 15.07 18.70 -13.00
C ARG A 172 14.08 19.26 -14.03
N SER A 173 12.86 18.76 -14.07
CA SER A 173 11.87 19.10 -15.11
C SER A 173 10.92 20.22 -14.69
N LEU A 174 10.82 21.26 -15.53
CA LEU A 174 9.83 22.35 -15.44
C LEU A 174 8.37 21.85 -15.55
N ASP A 175 8.12 20.75 -16.25
CA ASP A 175 6.77 20.21 -16.41
C ASP A 175 6.28 19.50 -15.14
N GLN A 176 7.19 18.93 -14.35
CA GLN A 176 6.86 18.31 -13.06
C GLN A 176 6.63 19.36 -11.95
N MET A 177 7.09 20.60 -12.10
CA MET A 177 6.80 21.69 -11.16
C MET A 177 5.34 22.11 -11.14
N LYS A 178 4.61 21.85 -12.24
CA LYS A 178 3.17 22.14 -12.33
C LYS A 178 2.33 21.14 -11.53
N LEU A 179 2.95 20.09 -10.97
CA LEU A 179 2.25 19.17 -10.09
C LEU A 179 1.85 19.93 -8.81
N PRO A 180 0.54 19.95 -8.45
CA PRO A 180 0.10 20.60 -7.22
C PRO A 180 0.90 20.11 -6.01
N THR A 181 1.30 18.84 -6.00
CA THR A 181 2.12 18.17 -4.96
C THR A 181 3.50 18.78 -4.71
N PHE A 182 4.09 19.52 -5.68
CA PHE A 182 5.45 20.04 -5.58
C PHE A 182 5.51 21.46 -4.99
N LEU A 183 4.72 22.40 -5.53
CA LEU A 183 4.78 23.82 -5.17
C LEU A 183 3.42 24.43 -4.80
N GLY A 184 2.31 23.69 -4.98
CA GLY A 184 0.97 24.24 -4.90
C GLY A 184 0.62 25.09 -6.13
N LYS A 185 -0.67 25.41 -6.31
CA LYS A 185 -1.16 26.16 -7.49
C LYS A 185 -1.43 27.64 -7.22
N GLN A 186 -1.73 28.00 -5.98
CA GLN A 186 -2.15 29.35 -5.57
C GLN A 186 -1.51 29.71 -4.22
N GLY A 187 -1.59 30.99 -3.86
CA GLY A 187 -1.01 31.51 -2.62
C GLY A 187 0.50 31.76 -2.70
N VAL A 188 1.01 32.40 -1.65
CA VAL A 188 2.41 32.80 -1.51
C VAL A 188 3.32 31.56 -1.47
N ARG A 189 4.27 31.48 -2.39
CA ARG A 189 5.16 30.32 -2.51
C ARG A 189 6.53 30.71 -3.05
N THR A 190 7.55 29.93 -2.71
CA THR A 190 8.93 30.18 -3.14
C THR A 190 9.47 28.98 -3.91
N ILE A 191 10.15 29.23 -5.03
CA ILE A 191 10.91 28.22 -5.75
C ILE A 191 12.39 28.62 -5.83
N PHE A 192 13.27 27.71 -5.45
CA PHE A 192 14.70 27.85 -5.69
C PHE A 192 15.05 27.25 -7.04
N LYS A 193 15.67 28.05 -7.90
CA LYS A 193 16.29 27.60 -9.14
C LYS A 193 17.79 27.49 -8.88
N ILE A 194 18.27 26.27 -8.77
CA ILE A 194 19.59 25.95 -8.23
C ILE A 194 20.49 25.49 -9.38
N ASP A 195 21.51 26.27 -9.69
CA ASP A 195 22.62 25.85 -10.54
C ASP A 195 23.54 24.94 -9.72
N CYS A 196 23.40 23.62 -9.92
CA CYS A 196 23.99 22.57 -9.08
C CYS A 196 24.86 21.61 -9.91
N TYR A 197 26.00 21.19 -9.36
CA TYR A 197 26.89 20.20 -9.98
C TYR A 197 27.14 18.97 -9.07
N SER A 198 26.98 19.10 -7.74
CA SER A 198 27.26 18.00 -6.80
C SER A 198 26.06 17.14 -6.45
N GLY A 199 24.84 17.58 -6.77
CA GLY A 199 23.60 16.88 -6.46
C GLY A 199 23.61 15.44 -6.97
N LYS A 200 23.10 14.53 -6.16
CA LYS A 200 23.10 13.08 -6.42
C LYS A 200 21.86 12.67 -7.20
N ARG A 201 22.06 12.11 -8.39
CA ARG A 201 20.98 11.68 -9.27
C ARG A 201 20.52 10.29 -8.87
N LEU A 202 19.20 10.08 -8.82
CA LEU A 202 18.59 8.76 -8.64
C LEU A 202 18.22 8.19 -10.03
N PRO A 203 19.03 7.30 -10.62
CA PRO A 203 18.82 6.88 -12.02
C PRO A 203 17.55 6.06 -12.23
N TRP A 204 17.00 5.48 -11.16
CA TRP A 204 15.73 4.75 -11.14
C TRP A 204 14.51 5.63 -10.79
N SER A 205 14.68 6.93 -10.53
CA SER A 205 13.56 7.82 -10.26
C SER A 205 12.85 8.22 -11.56
N GLU A 206 11.55 7.90 -11.67
CA GLU A 206 10.69 8.34 -12.78
C GLU A 206 10.59 9.89 -12.85
N ASP A 207 10.89 10.58 -11.73
CA ASP A 207 10.77 12.03 -11.59
C ASP A 207 12.09 12.79 -11.80
N ASP A 208 13.15 12.12 -12.28
CA ASP A 208 14.50 12.70 -12.46
C ASP A 208 14.95 13.46 -11.20
N GLU A 209 14.70 12.82 -10.05
CA GLU A 209 14.93 13.39 -8.73
C GLU A 209 16.43 13.51 -8.43
N VAL A 210 16.78 14.65 -7.84
CA VAL A 210 18.14 14.98 -7.40
C VAL A 210 18.13 15.29 -5.91
N ILE A 211 18.99 14.59 -5.17
CA ILE A 211 19.19 14.84 -3.74
C ILE A 211 20.40 15.77 -3.57
N LEU A 212 20.16 16.92 -2.95
CA LEU A 212 21.22 17.78 -2.41
C LEU A 212 21.66 17.23 -1.06
N MET A 213 22.96 17.06 -0.92
CA MET A 213 23.58 16.55 0.31
C MET A 213 23.49 17.60 1.44
N PRO A 214 23.46 17.18 2.71
CA PRO A 214 23.57 18.11 3.83
C PRO A 214 24.90 18.86 3.77
N GLY A 215 24.89 20.15 4.11
CA GLY A 215 26.04 21.04 3.96
C GLY A 215 26.13 21.71 2.58
N PHE A 216 25.05 21.69 1.78
CA PHE A 216 25.00 22.32 0.46
C PHE A 216 25.23 23.83 0.55
N HIS A 217 26.36 24.31 0.02
CA HIS A 217 26.76 25.71 0.07
C HIS A 217 26.45 26.43 -1.25
N PHE A 218 25.86 27.62 -1.17
CA PHE A 218 25.45 28.36 -2.37
C PHE A 218 25.39 29.87 -2.15
N GLN A 219 25.40 30.59 -3.26
CA GLN A 219 25.19 32.04 -3.32
C GLN A 219 23.87 32.36 -4.01
N VAL A 220 23.14 33.34 -3.49
CA VAL A 220 21.96 33.91 -4.16
C VAL A 220 22.44 34.83 -5.28
N ILE A 221 22.13 34.49 -6.53
CA ILE A 221 22.55 35.24 -7.72
C ILE A 221 21.45 36.14 -8.29
N GLY A 222 20.21 36.00 -7.81
CA GLY A 222 19.10 36.85 -8.21
C GLY A 222 17.77 36.41 -7.64
N LYS A 223 16.77 37.28 -7.75
CA LYS A 223 15.40 37.02 -7.32
C LYS A 223 14.41 37.58 -8.32
N LEU A 224 13.28 36.90 -8.48
CA LEU A 224 12.17 37.33 -9.31
C LEU A 224 10.85 37.10 -8.58
N ARG A 225 10.04 38.14 -8.44
CA ARG A 225 8.67 38.02 -7.93
C ARG A 225 7.70 38.05 -9.11
N SER A 226 6.94 36.97 -9.27
CA SER A 226 5.91 36.86 -10.31
C SER A 226 4.61 37.48 -9.83
N LEU A 227 3.71 37.80 -10.76
CA LEU A 227 2.38 38.37 -10.45
C LEU A 227 1.46 37.38 -9.72
N ASP A 228 1.72 36.07 -9.81
CA ASP A 228 0.88 35.00 -9.25
C ASP A 228 1.32 34.53 -7.85
N ASP A 229 1.85 35.43 -7.00
CA ASP A 229 2.37 35.12 -5.66
C ASP A 229 3.50 34.06 -5.61
N LEU A 230 4.18 33.84 -6.74
CA LEU A 230 5.36 32.97 -6.86
C LEU A 230 6.65 33.79 -6.81
N ASN A 231 7.44 33.55 -5.77
CA ASN A 231 8.78 34.07 -5.61
C ASN A 231 9.82 33.07 -6.11
N THR A 232 10.72 33.48 -7.00
CA THR A 232 11.82 32.66 -7.51
C THR A 232 13.14 33.19 -6.98
N ILE A 233 13.92 32.33 -6.34
CA ILE A 233 15.27 32.65 -5.88
C ILE A 233 16.24 31.85 -6.73
N TYR A 234 17.11 32.55 -7.45
CA TYR A 234 18.17 31.95 -8.25
C TYR A 234 19.39 31.79 -7.37
N VAL A 235 19.91 30.56 -7.30
CA VAL A 235 21.10 30.26 -6.51
C VAL A 235 22.11 29.49 -7.33
N ARG A 236 23.39 29.68 -7.01
CA ARG A 236 24.49 28.94 -7.61
C ARG A 236 25.27 28.23 -6.51
N GLU A 237 25.46 26.93 -6.68
CA GLU A 237 26.31 26.13 -5.81
C GLU A 237 27.74 26.69 -5.78
N ILE A 238 28.29 26.80 -4.57
CA ILE A 238 29.68 27.20 -4.36
C ILE A 238 30.46 25.96 -3.92
N PRO A 239 31.61 25.66 -4.53
CA PRO A 239 32.45 24.56 -4.08
C PRO A 239 32.89 24.75 -2.63
N PRO A 240 32.87 23.67 -1.81
CA PRO A 240 33.37 23.75 -0.45
C PRO A 240 34.85 24.17 -0.44
N SER A 241 35.23 24.97 0.55
CA SER A 241 36.65 25.30 0.80
C SER A 241 37.41 24.00 1.09
N SER A 242 38.71 23.90 0.76
CA SER A 242 39.51 22.68 0.97
C SER A 242 39.56 22.16 2.43
N ASN A 243 39.12 22.95 3.42
CA ASN A 243 38.97 22.56 4.83
C ASN A 243 37.54 22.10 5.21
N GLU A 244 36.68 21.86 4.24
CA GLU A 244 35.25 21.54 4.42
C GLU A 244 34.82 20.26 3.68
N ILE A 245 35.75 19.60 2.97
CA ILE A 245 35.47 18.41 2.16
C ILE A 245 35.52 17.16 3.05
N MET A 246 34.38 16.51 3.22
CA MET A 246 34.29 15.13 3.70
C MET A 246 34.73 14.20 2.57
N SER A 247 35.98 13.73 2.61
CA SER A 247 36.41 12.60 1.79
C SER A 247 35.96 11.29 2.44
N PRO A 248 35.44 10.30 1.68
CA PRO A 248 35.09 9.00 2.24
C PRO A 248 36.35 8.28 2.80
N VAL A 249 36.20 7.64 3.96
CA VAL A 249 37.25 6.85 4.62
C VAL A 249 37.53 5.58 3.80
N PRO A 250 38.80 5.15 3.63
CA PRO A 250 39.12 3.90 2.94
C PRO A 250 38.58 2.68 3.70
N VAL A 251 38.09 1.70 2.94
CA VAL A 251 37.57 0.42 3.42
C VAL A 251 38.68 -0.37 4.13
N VAL A 252 38.47 -0.74 5.40
CA VAL A 252 39.26 -1.77 6.07
C VAL A 252 38.51 -3.10 5.91
N THR A 253 38.99 -3.95 5.01
CA THR A 253 38.50 -5.32 4.83
C THR A 253 39.13 -6.24 5.88
N THR A 254 38.31 -6.80 6.76
CA THR A 254 38.63 -8.08 7.42
C THR A 254 37.44 -9.01 7.21
N VAL A 255 37.62 -9.95 6.28
CA VAL A 255 36.70 -11.05 6.00
C VAL A 255 37.10 -12.20 6.92
N GLU A 256 36.21 -12.65 7.80
CA GLU A 256 36.28 -13.99 8.38
C GLU A 256 35.18 -14.85 7.76
N HIS A 257 35.62 -15.96 7.18
CA HIS A 257 34.81 -17.00 6.54
C HIS A 257 33.87 -17.68 7.53
N VAL A 258 32.62 -17.91 7.12
CA VAL A 258 31.77 -18.96 7.69
C VAL A 258 31.29 -19.87 6.57
N GLU A 259 31.46 -21.16 6.80
CA GLU A 259 31.39 -22.26 5.84
C GLU A 259 30.00 -22.49 5.22
N HIS A 260 30.05 -22.97 3.97
CA HIS A 260 28.93 -23.48 3.19
C HIS A 260 28.25 -24.69 3.84
N VAL A 261 26.92 -24.70 3.82
CA VAL A 261 26.11 -25.92 3.96
C VAL A 261 25.31 -26.11 2.67
N GLU A 262 25.50 -27.26 2.00
CA GLU A 262 24.79 -27.65 0.77
C GLU A 262 23.29 -27.92 1.01
N PRO A 263 22.41 -27.70 0.00
CA PRO A 263 21.06 -28.23 0.01
C PRO A 263 20.94 -29.55 -0.77
N LEU A 264 20.42 -30.57 -0.08
CA LEU A 264 19.94 -31.83 -0.63
C LEU A 264 18.63 -31.67 -1.43
N SER A 265 18.59 -32.39 -2.55
CA SER A 265 17.49 -32.80 -3.44
C SER A 265 16.02 -32.63 -3.01
N LEU A 266 15.20 -32.10 -3.93
CA LEU A 266 13.75 -32.37 -4.01
C LEU A 266 13.20 -32.08 -5.43
N VAL A 267 13.56 -32.95 -6.39
CA VAL A 267 13.01 -32.96 -7.75
C VAL A 267 12.13 -34.20 -7.92
N VAL A 268 10.93 -34.23 -7.32
CA VAL A 268 9.86 -35.20 -7.68
C VAL A 268 8.43 -34.63 -7.59
N GLU A 269 8.15 -33.50 -6.93
CA GLU A 269 6.75 -33.07 -6.68
C GLU A 269 6.08 -32.14 -7.73
N THR A 270 6.63 -31.97 -8.93
CA THR A 270 6.12 -30.94 -9.87
C THR A 270 4.96 -31.38 -10.78
N LYS A 271 4.62 -32.67 -10.89
CA LYS A 271 3.52 -33.12 -11.77
C LYS A 271 2.15 -33.20 -11.08
N GLN A 272 2.10 -33.35 -9.75
CA GLN A 272 0.82 -33.46 -9.01
C GLN A 272 0.22 -32.07 -8.70
N ARG A 273 1.07 -31.05 -8.45
CA ARG A 273 0.64 -29.65 -8.26
C ARG A 273 0.04 -29.02 -9.52
N GLN A 274 0.48 -29.41 -10.71
CA GLN A 274 -0.06 -28.89 -11.97
C GLN A 274 -1.48 -29.38 -12.26
N LYS A 275 -1.82 -30.60 -11.82
CA LYS A 275 -3.18 -31.17 -11.98
C LYS A 275 -4.17 -30.50 -11.01
N SER A 276 -3.77 -30.30 -9.75
CA SER A 276 -4.57 -29.55 -8.76
C SER A 276 -4.74 -28.07 -9.12
N ALA A 277 -3.75 -27.42 -9.73
CA ALA A 277 -3.87 -26.04 -10.22
C ALA A 277 -4.85 -25.90 -11.41
N MET A 278 -5.01 -26.96 -12.22
CA MET A 278 -5.94 -26.99 -13.34
C MET A 278 -7.39 -27.25 -12.88
N GLU A 279 -7.57 -28.07 -11.84
CA GLU A 279 -8.87 -28.29 -11.18
C GLU A 279 -9.31 -27.07 -10.36
N LEU A 280 -8.39 -26.42 -9.61
CA LEU A 280 -8.64 -25.10 -8.99
C LEU A 280 -9.11 -24.08 -10.04
N ARG A 281 -8.44 -24.00 -11.21
CA ARG A 281 -8.86 -23.08 -12.31
C ARG A 281 -10.27 -23.34 -12.83
N LYS A 282 -10.78 -24.57 -12.70
CA LYS A 282 -12.14 -24.94 -13.10
C LYS A 282 -13.17 -24.59 -12.01
N SER A 283 -12.83 -24.82 -10.74
CA SER A 283 -13.59 -24.35 -9.57
C SER A 283 -13.67 -22.80 -9.49
N PHE A 284 -12.56 -22.10 -9.72
CA PHE A 284 -12.51 -20.63 -9.81
C PHE A 284 -13.41 -20.04 -10.91
N LYS A 285 -13.59 -20.75 -12.03
CA LYS A 285 -14.53 -20.33 -13.08
C LYS A 285 -15.98 -20.39 -12.61
N ASN A 286 -16.31 -21.31 -11.68
CA ASN A 286 -17.64 -21.48 -11.10
C ASN A 286 -17.89 -20.47 -9.96
N THR A 287 -16.89 -20.17 -9.13
CA THR A 287 -16.99 -19.12 -8.09
C THR A 287 -17.01 -17.72 -8.70
N ALA A 288 -16.19 -17.45 -9.73
CA ALA A 288 -16.31 -16.23 -10.53
C ALA A 288 -17.66 -16.16 -11.25
N HIS A 289 -18.18 -17.29 -11.75
CA HIS A 289 -19.55 -17.37 -12.29
C HIS A 289 -20.62 -17.14 -11.22
N ARG A 290 -20.39 -17.47 -9.95
CA ARG A 290 -21.31 -17.21 -8.81
C ARG A 290 -21.29 -15.75 -8.37
N ILE A 291 -20.12 -15.11 -8.33
CA ILE A 291 -19.97 -13.66 -8.11
C ILE A 291 -20.61 -12.88 -9.28
N ILE A 292 -20.42 -13.34 -10.52
CA ILE A 292 -21.15 -12.83 -11.70
C ILE A 292 -22.65 -13.20 -11.64
N LYS A 293 -23.04 -14.33 -11.02
CA LYS A 293 -24.46 -14.70 -10.83
C LYS A 293 -25.16 -13.85 -9.76
N MET A 294 -24.44 -13.36 -8.76
CA MET A 294 -24.95 -12.33 -7.84
C MET A 294 -25.07 -10.97 -8.52
N SER A 295 -24.35 -10.74 -9.63
CA SER A 295 -24.60 -9.63 -10.56
C SER A 295 -25.63 -9.95 -11.65
N LYS A 296 -26.24 -11.14 -11.68
CA LYS A 296 -27.32 -11.51 -12.63
C LYS A 296 -28.71 -11.08 -12.14
N VAL A 297 -28.83 -9.78 -11.87
CA VAL A 297 -30.13 -9.09 -11.96
C VAL A 297 -30.20 -8.19 -13.20
N LEU A 298 -29.09 -7.94 -13.91
CA LEU A 298 -29.11 -7.08 -15.09
C LEU A 298 -28.34 -7.71 -16.26
N ASP A 299 -28.98 -8.70 -16.90
CA ASP A 299 -28.72 -9.06 -18.30
C ASP A 299 -29.68 -8.26 -19.19
N VAL A 300 -29.66 -6.94 -19.01
CA VAL A 300 -30.38 -5.96 -19.83
C VAL A 300 -29.34 -4.93 -20.23
N CYS A 301 -29.17 -4.69 -21.52
CA CYS A 301 -28.47 -3.49 -22.01
C CYS A 301 -29.17 -2.27 -21.39
N SER A 302 -28.65 -1.75 -20.30
CA SER A 302 -29.15 -0.55 -19.64
C SER A 302 -28.18 0.57 -19.93
N ASP A 303 -28.71 1.73 -20.35
CA ASP A 303 -27.96 2.90 -20.81
C ASP A 303 -26.98 3.49 -19.76
N HIS A 304 -26.88 2.88 -18.58
CA HIS A 304 -26.09 3.32 -17.43
C HIS A 304 -24.87 2.41 -17.16
N ILE A 305 -24.60 1.40 -18.01
CA ILE A 305 -23.45 0.50 -17.89
C ILE A 305 -22.46 0.75 -19.02
N LEU A 306 -21.21 1.07 -18.67
CA LEU A 306 -20.10 1.12 -19.61
C LEU A 306 -19.25 -0.14 -19.52
N GLU A 307 -19.50 -1.06 -20.44
CA GLU A 307 -18.79 -2.33 -20.56
C GLU A 307 -17.59 -2.23 -21.52
N LEU A 308 -16.40 -2.27 -20.94
CA LEU A 308 -15.12 -2.22 -21.64
C LEU A 308 -14.24 -3.45 -21.35
N SER A 309 -14.76 -4.47 -20.67
CA SER A 309 -14.03 -5.68 -20.30
C SER A 309 -13.37 -6.35 -21.51
N GLY A 310 -12.12 -6.76 -21.34
CA GLY A 310 -11.32 -7.42 -22.38
C GLY A 310 -10.86 -6.50 -23.51
N LYS A 311 -11.35 -5.26 -23.61
CA LYS A 311 -10.93 -4.30 -24.63
C LYS A 311 -9.57 -3.71 -24.26
N LYS A 312 -8.52 -4.16 -24.93
CA LYS A 312 -7.15 -3.66 -24.76
C LYS A 312 -6.98 -2.29 -25.44
N LEU A 313 -7.54 -1.25 -24.83
CA LEU A 313 -7.43 0.11 -25.36
C LEU A 313 -6.04 0.71 -25.06
N PRO A 314 -5.42 1.44 -26.00
CA PRO A 314 -4.27 2.31 -25.68
C PRO A 314 -4.69 3.41 -24.70
N ILE A 315 -3.72 4.07 -24.06
CA ILE A 315 -3.98 5.09 -23.02
C ILE A 315 -4.92 6.20 -23.52
N ASP A 316 -4.67 6.71 -24.73
CA ASP A 316 -5.49 7.80 -25.30
C ASP A 316 -6.90 7.32 -25.65
N GLY A 317 -7.03 6.11 -26.20
CA GLY A 317 -8.33 5.51 -26.48
C GLY A 317 -9.15 5.26 -25.22
N LEU A 318 -8.49 4.83 -24.12
CA LEU A 318 -9.12 4.71 -22.80
C LEU A 318 -9.56 6.08 -22.28
N LYS A 319 -8.67 7.07 -22.30
CA LYS A 319 -8.95 8.43 -21.83
C LYS A 319 -10.13 9.06 -22.56
N HIS A 320 -10.14 8.94 -23.89
CA HIS A 320 -11.23 9.42 -24.73
C HIS A 320 -12.55 8.70 -24.41
N SER A 321 -12.53 7.36 -24.38
CA SER A 321 -13.74 6.56 -24.07
C SER A 321 -14.32 6.91 -22.69
N LEU A 322 -13.47 7.10 -21.69
CA LEU A 322 -13.90 7.44 -20.33
C LEU A 322 -14.42 8.88 -20.27
N ASN A 323 -13.71 9.86 -20.82
CA ASN A 323 -14.12 11.27 -20.76
C ASN A 323 -15.40 11.56 -21.56
N GLU A 324 -15.58 10.94 -22.73
CA GLU A 324 -16.80 11.16 -23.51
C GLU A 324 -18.01 10.48 -22.86
N ARG A 325 -17.84 9.24 -22.40
CA ARG A 325 -18.98 8.43 -21.96
C ARG A 325 -19.37 8.65 -20.50
N LEU A 326 -18.42 8.87 -19.58
CA LEU A 326 -18.72 9.08 -18.14
C LEU A 326 -19.31 10.46 -17.81
N THR A 327 -19.64 11.26 -18.82
CA THR A 327 -20.50 12.44 -18.72
C THR A 327 -21.98 12.12 -18.91
N GLN A 328 -22.29 10.96 -19.48
CA GLN A 328 -23.63 10.36 -19.56
C GLN A 328 -23.85 9.61 -18.24
N ASP A 329 -25.10 9.42 -17.79
CA ASP A 329 -25.53 8.93 -16.46
C ASP A 329 -25.06 7.49 -16.07
N ILE A 330 -23.85 7.10 -16.40
CA ILE A 330 -23.25 5.80 -16.15
C ILE A 330 -23.06 5.62 -14.64
N THR A 331 -23.60 4.52 -14.15
CA THR A 331 -23.51 4.09 -12.75
C THR A 331 -22.60 2.89 -12.58
N ILE A 332 -22.34 2.11 -13.65
CA ILE A 332 -21.49 0.92 -13.61
C ILE A 332 -20.42 1.00 -14.68
N LEU A 333 -19.15 0.86 -14.29
CA LEU A 333 -18.01 0.84 -15.19
C LEU A 333 -17.24 -0.46 -15.04
N ASN A 334 -17.20 -1.25 -16.12
CA ASN A 334 -16.42 -2.48 -16.16
C ASN A 334 -15.20 -2.33 -17.07
N LEU A 335 -14.02 -2.34 -16.46
CA LEU A 335 -12.70 -2.28 -17.09
C LEU A 335 -11.89 -3.57 -16.84
N SER A 336 -12.55 -4.67 -16.48
CA SER A 336 -11.85 -5.92 -16.19
C SER A 336 -11.06 -6.45 -17.39
N LYS A 337 -9.90 -7.06 -17.17
CA LYS A 337 -9.07 -7.66 -18.25
C LYS A 337 -8.70 -6.70 -19.40
N THR A 338 -8.60 -5.40 -19.15
CA THR A 338 -8.26 -4.38 -20.17
C THR A 338 -6.76 -4.07 -20.24
N ASN A 339 -5.94 -4.80 -19.47
CA ASN A 339 -4.51 -4.58 -19.34
C ASN A 339 -4.21 -3.17 -18.78
N LEU A 340 -4.86 -2.80 -17.68
CA LEU A 340 -4.55 -1.58 -16.96
C LEU A 340 -3.18 -1.69 -16.30
N THR A 341 -2.25 -0.86 -16.73
CA THR A 341 -0.98 -0.56 -16.05
C THR A 341 -1.16 0.61 -15.08
N LYS A 342 -0.16 0.92 -14.25
CA LYS A 342 -0.14 2.12 -13.39
C LYS A 342 -0.57 3.39 -14.14
N ALA A 343 -0.02 3.61 -15.34
CA ALA A 343 -0.34 4.78 -16.17
C ALA A 343 -1.82 4.83 -16.60
N LYS A 344 -2.41 3.69 -16.98
CA LYS A 344 -3.83 3.62 -17.34
C LYS A 344 -4.74 3.79 -16.12
N VAL A 345 -4.32 3.27 -14.96
CA VAL A 345 -5.05 3.49 -13.70
C VAL A 345 -5.06 4.97 -13.32
N LYS A 346 -4.00 5.73 -13.59
CA LYS A 346 -4.00 7.19 -13.39
C LYS A 346 -5.12 7.88 -14.19
N VAL A 347 -5.35 7.47 -15.44
CA VAL A 347 -6.45 8.00 -16.26
C VAL A 347 -7.81 7.66 -15.63
N VAL A 348 -8.00 6.41 -15.18
CA VAL A 348 -9.22 6.00 -14.48
C VAL A 348 -9.43 6.84 -13.20
N ALA A 349 -8.38 7.04 -12.41
CA ALA A 349 -8.39 7.85 -11.21
C ALA A 349 -8.76 9.32 -11.48
N GLU A 350 -8.18 9.94 -12.51
CA GLU A 350 -8.52 11.32 -12.90
C GLU A 350 -10.00 11.48 -13.24
N VAL A 351 -10.60 10.47 -13.88
CA VAL A 351 -12.03 10.49 -14.23
C VAL A 351 -12.90 10.25 -12.99
N LEU A 352 -12.53 9.31 -12.12
CA LEU A 352 -13.25 9.03 -10.87
C LEU A 352 -13.32 10.23 -9.92
N ARG A 353 -12.31 11.11 -9.91
CA ARG A 353 -12.34 12.33 -9.08
C ARG A 353 -13.44 13.31 -9.50
N LYS A 354 -13.77 13.34 -10.79
CA LYS A 354 -14.75 14.27 -11.35
C LYS A 354 -16.15 13.67 -11.48
N ASN A 355 -16.24 12.35 -11.48
CA ASN A 355 -17.49 11.65 -11.67
C ASN A 355 -18.24 11.48 -10.34
N SER A 356 -19.51 11.85 -10.35
CA SER A 356 -20.43 11.76 -9.21
C SER A 356 -21.58 10.76 -9.42
N THR A 357 -21.58 10.02 -10.53
CA THR A 357 -22.67 9.10 -10.90
C THR A 357 -22.29 7.64 -10.69
N LEU A 358 -20.98 7.33 -10.68
CA LEU A 358 -20.49 5.95 -10.65
C LEU A 358 -20.67 5.33 -9.27
N ILE A 359 -21.40 4.22 -9.26
CA ILE A 359 -21.75 3.43 -8.09
C ILE A 359 -20.91 2.16 -8.02
N GLU A 360 -20.61 1.55 -9.18
CA GLU A 360 -19.81 0.32 -9.26
C GLU A 360 -18.65 0.46 -10.23
N LEU A 361 -17.45 0.06 -9.75
CA LEU A 361 -16.23 0.05 -10.53
C LEU A 361 -15.58 -1.33 -10.50
N ASN A 362 -15.43 -1.95 -11.66
CA ASN A 362 -14.74 -3.22 -11.82
C ASN A 362 -13.39 -3.06 -12.54
N LEU A 363 -12.30 -3.24 -11.79
CA LEU A 363 -10.92 -3.19 -12.27
C LEU A 363 -10.24 -4.57 -12.26
N SER A 364 -11.00 -5.65 -12.05
CA SER A 364 -10.45 -6.99 -11.84
C SER A 364 -9.61 -7.51 -13.01
N TYR A 365 -8.71 -8.44 -12.72
CA TYR A 365 -7.80 -9.07 -13.69
C TYR A 365 -6.93 -8.06 -14.45
N ASN A 366 -6.52 -6.97 -13.80
CA ASN A 366 -5.58 -6.00 -14.34
C ASN A 366 -4.34 -5.88 -13.44
N PRO A 367 -3.12 -6.13 -13.96
CA PRO A 367 -1.94 -6.29 -13.12
C PRO A 367 -1.26 -4.95 -12.77
N PHE A 368 -2.00 -3.98 -12.21
CA PHE A 368 -1.45 -2.66 -11.87
C PHE A 368 -0.72 -2.62 -10.51
N GLY A 369 -0.85 -3.66 -9.68
CA GLY A 369 -0.10 -3.82 -8.43
C GLY A 369 -0.36 -2.74 -7.38
N ASN A 370 0.51 -2.68 -6.38
CA ASN A 370 0.37 -1.74 -5.25
C ASN A 370 0.37 -0.27 -5.70
N ALA A 371 1.19 0.08 -6.68
CA ALA A 371 1.26 1.46 -7.19
C ALA A 371 -0.06 1.93 -7.81
N GLY A 372 -0.74 1.08 -8.59
CA GLY A 372 -2.08 1.41 -9.07
C GLY A 372 -3.13 1.40 -7.96
N CYS A 373 -3.01 0.50 -6.98
CA CYS A 373 -3.91 0.47 -5.81
C CYS A 373 -3.84 1.75 -4.99
N LEU A 374 -2.63 2.29 -4.78
CA LEU A 374 -2.43 3.57 -4.08
C LEU A 374 -3.17 4.71 -4.77
N LEU A 375 -3.07 4.80 -6.10
CA LEU A 375 -3.77 5.84 -6.88
C LEU A 375 -5.29 5.73 -6.76
N ILE A 376 -5.84 4.51 -6.77
CA ILE A 376 -7.28 4.28 -6.56
C ILE A 376 -7.67 4.63 -5.14
N ALA A 377 -6.91 4.18 -4.13
CA ALA A 377 -7.18 4.47 -2.72
C ALA A 377 -7.22 5.99 -2.46
N GLN A 378 -6.18 6.71 -2.88
CA GLN A 378 -6.09 8.18 -2.75
C GLN A 378 -7.26 8.88 -3.44
N THR A 379 -7.69 8.38 -4.59
CA THR A 379 -8.82 8.95 -5.34
C THR A 379 -10.16 8.73 -4.62
N LEU A 380 -10.29 7.60 -3.93
CA LEU A 380 -11.52 7.26 -3.22
C LEU A 380 -11.63 7.92 -1.84
N HIS A 381 -10.58 8.53 -1.27
CA HIS A 381 -10.68 9.25 0.01
C HIS A 381 -11.86 10.24 0.05
N GLY A 382 -12.03 11.04 -1.01
CA GLY A 382 -13.12 12.02 -1.12
C GLY A 382 -14.32 11.57 -1.95
N ASN A 383 -14.31 10.35 -2.51
CA ASN A 383 -15.40 9.90 -3.38
C ASN A 383 -16.62 9.46 -2.56
N LYS A 384 -17.75 10.15 -2.76
CA LYS A 384 -18.98 9.94 -1.97
C LYS A 384 -20.05 9.08 -2.67
N HIS A 385 -19.73 8.54 -3.84
CA HIS A 385 -20.73 7.91 -4.72
C HIS A 385 -20.45 6.43 -4.98
N LEU A 386 -19.18 6.03 -5.01
CA LEU A 386 -18.80 4.65 -5.27
C LEU A 386 -19.18 3.75 -4.09
N ILE A 387 -20.02 2.76 -4.36
CA ILE A 387 -20.53 1.78 -3.38
C ILE A 387 -19.76 0.46 -3.51
N THR A 388 -19.42 0.05 -4.73
CA THR A 388 -18.79 -1.24 -5.01
C THR A 388 -17.48 -1.06 -5.78
N LEU A 389 -16.40 -1.63 -5.22
CA LEU A 389 -15.08 -1.66 -5.86
C LEU A 389 -14.58 -3.09 -6.00
N ASN A 390 -14.26 -3.48 -7.22
CA ASN A 390 -13.70 -4.80 -7.51
C ASN A 390 -12.23 -4.72 -7.99
N LEU A 391 -11.32 -5.16 -7.12
CA LEU A 391 -9.86 -5.28 -7.32
C LEU A 391 -9.41 -6.74 -7.33
N TYR A 392 -10.28 -7.66 -7.75
CA TYR A 392 -9.97 -9.09 -7.81
C TYR A 392 -8.83 -9.36 -8.80
N ASN A 393 -7.81 -10.10 -8.37
CA ASN A 393 -6.64 -10.46 -9.19
C ASN A 393 -5.98 -9.26 -9.88
N THR A 394 -5.55 -8.27 -9.09
CA THR A 394 -4.84 -7.07 -9.57
C THR A 394 -3.37 -7.01 -9.16
N LYS A 395 -2.83 -8.15 -8.70
CA LYS A 395 -1.45 -8.32 -8.20
C LYS A 395 -1.13 -7.47 -6.96
N LEU A 396 -2.08 -7.34 -6.05
CA LEU A 396 -1.85 -6.64 -4.77
C LEU A 396 -1.01 -7.52 -3.83
N SER A 397 -0.10 -6.90 -3.08
CA SER A 397 0.62 -7.52 -1.96
C SER A 397 0.25 -6.87 -0.62
N CYS A 398 0.96 -7.21 0.47
CA CYS A 398 0.65 -6.72 1.81
C CYS A 398 0.53 -5.19 1.93
N ASP A 399 1.34 -4.42 1.20
CA ASP A 399 1.34 -2.95 1.31
C ASP A 399 0.01 -2.33 0.85
N ALA A 400 -0.66 -2.97 -0.12
CA ALA A 400 -1.98 -2.53 -0.57
C ALA A 400 -3.02 -2.57 0.56
N GLY A 401 -2.84 -3.45 1.55
CA GLY A 401 -3.68 -3.50 2.74
C GLY A 401 -3.66 -2.18 3.52
N GLN A 402 -2.49 -1.53 3.62
CA GLN A 402 -2.36 -0.25 4.32
C GLN A 402 -3.05 0.88 3.55
N TYR A 403 -2.85 0.96 2.23
CA TYR A 403 -3.49 2.00 1.40
C TYR A 403 -5.01 1.89 1.43
N LEU A 404 -5.53 0.66 1.38
CA LEU A 404 -6.97 0.42 1.45
C LEU A 404 -7.51 0.68 2.86
N ALA A 405 -6.78 0.36 3.92
CA ALA A 405 -7.18 0.66 5.29
C ALA A 405 -7.33 2.17 5.51
N GLU A 406 -6.36 2.95 5.04
CA GLU A 406 -6.39 4.41 5.12
C GLU A 406 -7.56 4.99 4.30
N MET A 407 -7.80 4.45 3.10
CA MET A 407 -8.97 4.87 2.32
C MET A 407 -10.28 4.53 3.03
N LEU A 408 -10.41 3.35 3.63
CA LEU A 408 -11.61 2.92 4.33
C LEU A 408 -11.87 3.68 5.65
N SER A 409 -10.83 4.24 6.27
CA SER A 409 -10.99 5.06 7.47
C SER A 409 -11.58 6.44 7.16
N LEU A 410 -11.37 6.94 5.93
CA LEU A 410 -11.89 8.22 5.45
C LEU A 410 -13.16 8.07 4.60
N ASN A 411 -13.27 6.98 3.83
CA ASN A 411 -14.40 6.74 2.94
C ASN A 411 -15.51 5.98 3.67
N HIS A 412 -16.61 6.68 3.93
CA HIS A 412 -17.80 6.11 4.58
C HIS A 412 -18.93 5.76 3.61
N HIS A 413 -18.66 5.66 2.31
CA HIS A 413 -19.66 5.37 1.28
C HIS A 413 -19.49 3.98 0.65
N LEU A 414 -18.25 3.51 0.51
CA LEU A 414 -17.94 2.19 -0.01
C LEU A 414 -18.57 1.12 0.90
N ARG A 415 -19.34 0.21 0.30
CA ARG A 415 -20.03 -0.89 1.01
C ARG A 415 -19.53 -2.26 0.59
N SER A 416 -19.03 -2.42 -0.63
CA SER A 416 -18.56 -3.69 -1.17
C SER A 416 -17.14 -3.59 -1.70
N LEU A 417 -16.24 -4.43 -1.19
CA LEU A 417 -14.84 -4.48 -1.60
C LEU A 417 -14.42 -5.90 -1.94
N HIS A 418 -13.99 -6.12 -3.18
CA HIS A 418 -13.49 -7.40 -3.64
C HIS A 418 -11.98 -7.37 -3.86
N LEU A 419 -11.25 -8.18 -3.09
CA LEU A 419 -9.79 -8.29 -3.09
C LEU A 419 -9.31 -9.71 -3.36
N GLY A 420 -10.20 -10.59 -3.83
CA GLY A 420 -9.88 -11.99 -4.05
C GLY A 420 -8.73 -12.23 -5.06
N VAL A 421 -8.02 -13.34 -4.90
CA VAL A 421 -6.88 -13.77 -5.75
C VAL A 421 -5.80 -12.69 -5.83
N ASN A 422 -5.41 -12.15 -4.68
CA ASN A 422 -4.23 -11.30 -4.52
C ASN A 422 -3.22 -11.98 -3.58
N SER A 423 -2.21 -11.26 -3.12
CA SER A 423 -1.18 -11.77 -2.20
C SER A 423 -1.04 -10.86 -0.97
N LEU A 424 -2.17 -10.45 -0.39
CA LEU A 424 -2.18 -9.60 0.81
C LEU A 424 -1.45 -10.27 2.00
N GLY A 425 -1.63 -11.58 2.17
CA GLY A 425 -1.10 -12.34 3.31
C GLY A 425 -1.65 -11.89 4.66
N ASN A 426 -1.19 -12.51 5.74
CA ASN A 426 -1.64 -12.19 7.10
C ASN A 426 -1.42 -10.71 7.45
N LEU A 427 -0.27 -10.16 7.05
CA LEU A 427 0.10 -8.79 7.37
C LEU A 427 -0.76 -7.76 6.61
N GLY A 428 -1.01 -7.98 5.32
CA GLY A 428 -1.90 -7.12 4.54
C GLY A 428 -3.32 -7.11 5.08
N ILE A 429 -3.81 -8.24 5.57
CA ILE A 429 -5.11 -8.34 6.24
C ILE A 429 -5.12 -7.61 7.59
N LYS A 430 -4.08 -7.76 8.41
CA LYS A 430 -3.93 -6.99 9.65
C LYS A 430 -4.07 -5.49 9.39
N TYR A 431 -3.38 -4.99 8.36
CA TYR A 431 -3.46 -3.58 7.99
C TYR A 431 -4.86 -3.20 7.50
N LEU A 432 -5.40 -3.95 6.51
CA LEU A 432 -6.71 -3.69 5.91
C LEU A 432 -7.83 -3.58 6.96
N LEU A 433 -7.84 -4.50 7.92
CA LEU A 433 -8.93 -4.61 8.89
C LEU A 433 -8.87 -3.57 10.01
N ASN A 434 -7.70 -2.97 10.28
CA ASN A 434 -7.59 -1.85 11.22
C ASN A 434 -8.31 -0.58 10.72
N GLY A 435 -8.53 -0.44 9.42
CA GLY A 435 -9.20 0.74 8.82
C GLY A 435 -10.71 0.58 8.61
N ASN A 436 -11.28 -0.62 8.78
CA ASN A 436 -12.60 -0.92 8.26
C ASN A 436 -13.72 -0.86 9.32
N ILE A 437 -14.63 0.11 9.18
CA ILE A 437 -15.77 0.28 10.09
C ILE A 437 -17.16 0.10 9.44
N GLN A 438 -17.30 0.07 8.10
CA GLN A 438 -18.65 0.13 7.46
C GLN A 438 -18.88 -0.73 6.21
N LEU A 439 -17.95 -1.59 5.80
CA LEU A 439 -18.22 -2.52 4.68
C LEU A 439 -19.35 -3.50 5.03
N HIS A 440 -20.23 -3.73 4.06
CA HIS A 440 -21.24 -4.77 4.14
C HIS A 440 -20.75 -6.07 3.49
N HIS A 441 -20.00 -5.97 2.39
CA HIS A 441 -19.47 -7.12 1.68
C HIS A 441 -17.94 -7.01 1.55
N LEU A 442 -17.24 -8.07 1.94
CA LEU A 442 -15.78 -8.15 1.85
C LEU A 442 -15.36 -9.51 1.31
N ASN A 443 -14.67 -9.51 0.16
CA ASN A 443 -14.10 -10.72 -0.42
C ASN A 443 -12.57 -10.69 -0.32
N LEU A 444 -12.02 -11.62 0.45
CA LEU A 444 -10.60 -11.87 0.68
C LEU A 444 -10.17 -13.25 0.18
N CYS A 445 -10.93 -13.89 -0.71
CA CYS A 445 -10.63 -15.25 -1.13
C CYS A 445 -9.22 -15.35 -1.75
N CYS A 446 -8.50 -16.45 -1.51
CA CYS A 446 -7.18 -16.71 -2.11
C CYS A 446 -6.16 -15.58 -1.94
N ASN A 447 -5.97 -15.11 -0.71
CA ASN A 447 -5.02 -14.06 -0.34
C ASN A 447 -3.81 -14.56 0.46
N LYS A 448 -3.61 -15.88 0.53
CA LYS A 448 -2.56 -16.52 1.33
C LYS A 448 -2.68 -16.21 2.83
N ILE A 449 -3.92 -16.17 3.32
CA ILE A 449 -4.21 -16.03 4.75
C ILE A 449 -4.13 -17.40 5.38
N ASP A 450 -3.25 -17.58 6.37
CA ASP A 450 -3.15 -18.86 7.08
C ASP A 450 -3.82 -18.81 8.46
N GLN A 451 -3.68 -19.89 9.21
CA GLN A 451 -4.22 -20.03 10.56
C GLN A 451 -3.79 -18.91 11.54
N ASP A 452 -2.62 -18.30 11.35
CA ASP A 452 -2.11 -17.24 12.24
C ASP A 452 -2.74 -15.89 11.87
N GLY A 453 -3.06 -15.69 10.58
CA GLY A 453 -3.84 -14.55 10.11
C GLY A 453 -5.29 -14.55 10.60
N CYS A 454 -5.82 -15.71 11.04
CA CYS A 454 -7.19 -15.84 11.51
C CYS A 454 -7.47 -15.08 12.81
N GLN A 455 -6.45 -14.78 13.63
CA GLN A 455 -6.64 -13.93 14.80
C GLN A 455 -7.06 -12.51 14.40
N TYR A 456 -6.43 -11.93 13.37
CA TYR A 456 -6.81 -10.60 12.87
C TYR A 456 -8.22 -10.57 12.29
N LEU A 457 -8.61 -11.65 11.60
CA LEU A 457 -9.99 -11.80 11.11
C LEU A 457 -10.99 -11.89 12.27
N ALA A 458 -10.67 -12.65 13.30
CA ALA A 458 -11.52 -12.81 14.48
C ALA A 458 -11.69 -11.51 15.25
N ASP A 459 -10.59 -10.80 15.56
CA ASP A 459 -10.63 -9.51 16.25
C ASP A 459 -11.48 -8.48 15.49
N PHE A 460 -11.45 -8.54 14.17
CA PHE A 460 -12.27 -7.70 13.29
C PHE A 460 -13.75 -8.11 13.33
N LEU A 461 -14.07 -9.39 13.18
CA LEU A 461 -15.46 -9.89 13.16
C LEU A 461 -16.17 -9.69 14.50
N GLU A 462 -15.44 -9.75 15.62
CA GLU A 462 -15.99 -9.49 16.95
C GLU A 462 -16.46 -8.02 17.10
N LYS A 463 -15.70 -7.08 16.51
CA LYS A 463 -15.97 -5.64 16.61
C LYS A 463 -16.88 -5.12 15.50
N ASN A 464 -16.82 -5.73 14.32
CA ASN A 464 -17.55 -5.26 13.16
C ASN A 464 -19.04 -5.60 13.27
N GLN A 465 -19.88 -4.57 13.15
CA GLN A 465 -21.34 -4.66 13.24
C GLN A 465 -22.03 -4.22 11.94
N THR A 466 -21.33 -4.29 10.81
CA THR A 466 -21.82 -3.81 9.51
C THR A 466 -21.72 -4.85 8.40
N LEU A 467 -20.75 -5.76 8.51
CA LEU A 467 -20.50 -6.81 7.53
C LEU A 467 -21.60 -7.85 7.54
N LYS A 468 -22.16 -8.09 6.36
CA LYS A 468 -23.21 -9.06 6.06
C LYS A 468 -22.69 -10.24 5.25
N GLN A 469 -21.72 -10.01 4.36
CA GLN A 469 -21.15 -11.04 3.49
C GLN A 469 -19.64 -11.06 3.61
N PHE A 470 -19.09 -12.23 3.90
CA PHE A 470 -17.66 -12.41 4.07
C PHE A 470 -17.14 -13.66 3.36
N ASP A 471 -16.22 -13.46 2.42
CA ASP A 471 -15.58 -14.55 1.68
C ASP A 471 -14.09 -14.61 1.99
N VAL A 472 -13.66 -15.71 2.60
CA VAL A 472 -12.26 -16.04 2.90
C VAL A 472 -11.84 -17.35 2.26
N GLY A 473 -12.61 -17.87 1.28
CA GLY A 473 -12.34 -19.14 0.63
C GLY A 473 -10.97 -19.21 -0.06
N GLY A 474 -10.44 -20.41 -0.22
CA GLY A 474 -9.16 -20.70 -0.86
C GLY A 474 -7.95 -20.14 -0.11
N ASN A 475 -8.09 -19.91 1.19
CA ASN A 475 -7.02 -19.53 2.12
C ASN A 475 -6.72 -20.72 3.07
N PRO A 476 -5.46 -21.02 3.40
CA PRO A 476 -5.12 -22.12 4.32
C PRO A 476 -5.46 -21.83 5.80
N ILE A 477 -6.74 -21.61 6.09
CA ILE A 477 -7.29 -21.33 7.43
C ILE A 477 -7.05 -22.50 8.39
N LYS A 478 -7.27 -23.74 7.92
CA LYS A 478 -7.10 -24.99 8.69
C LYS A 478 -7.95 -25.04 9.97
N ASP A 479 -7.85 -26.14 10.70
CA ASP A 479 -8.69 -26.44 11.88
C ASP A 479 -8.48 -25.46 13.05
N LYS A 480 -7.25 -25.01 13.28
CA LYS A 480 -6.95 -24.00 14.32
C LYS A 480 -7.58 -22.65 13.96
N GLY A 481 -7.42 -22.21 12.72
CA GLY A 481 -7.93 -20.93 12.25
C GLY A 481 -9.46 -20.89 12.27
N ILE A 482 -10.14 -21.94 11.80
CA ILE A 482 -11.61 -21.96 11.79
C ILE A 482 -12.19 -21.97 13.20
N LYS A 483 -11.54 -22.62 14.16
CA LYS A 483 -11.95 -22.58 15.58
C LYS A 483 -11.89 -21.16 16.14
N ILE A 484 -10.83 -20.41 15.83
CA ILE A 484 -10.67 -19.00 16.22
C ILE A 484 -11.80 -18.14 15.60
N LEU A 485 -12.04 -18.29 14.29
CA LEU A 485 -13.10 -17.57 13.59
C LEU A 485 -14.49 -17.87 14.17
N CYS A 486 -14.82 -19.15 14.36
CA CYS A 486 -16.11 -19.57 14.92
C CYS A 486 -16.35 -18.98 16.30
N ASN A 487 -15.31 -18.93 17.16
CA ASN A 487 -15.42 -18.34 18.48
C ASN A 487 -15.78 -16.85 18.43
N SER A 488 -15.12 -16.08 17.55
CA SER A 488 -15.44 -14.65 17.37
C SER A 488 -16.83 -14.42 16.78
N LEU A 489 -17.30 -15.32 15.91
CA LEU A 489 -18.61 -15.19 15.28
C LEU A 489 -19.76 -15.45 16.26
N MET A 490 -19.56 -16.19 17.37
CA MET A 490 -20.63 -16.43 18.34
C MET A 490 -21.27 -15.12 18.88
N SER A 491 -20.47 -14.07 19.03
CA SER A 491 -20.92 -12.73 19.46
C SER A 491 -21.36 -11.84 18.29
N ASN A 492 -20.91 -12.12 17.05
CA ASN A 492 -21.36 -11.39 15.86
C ASN A 492 -22.85 -11.66 15.59
N LYS A 493 -23.60 -10.61 15.23
CA LYS A 493 -25.04 -10.66 14.93
C LYS A 493 -25.40 -10.01 13.60
N THR A 494 -24.42 -9.76 12.74
CA THR A 494 -24.63 -9.02 11.50
C THR A 494 -24.30 -9.85 10.28
N LEU A 495 -23.40 -10.83 10.41
CA LEU A 495 -23.01 -11.69 9.32
C LEU A 495 -24.16 -12.63 8.94
N ILE A 496 -24.45 -12.66 7.64
CA ILE A 496 -25.52 -13.42 7.01
C ILE A 496 -24.92 -14.51 6.12
N ASP A 497 -23.88 -14.18 5.35
CA ASP A 497 -23.24 -15.09 4.40
C ASP A 497 -21.74 -15.24 4.70
N LEU A 498 -21.30 -16.48 4.91
CA LEU A 498 -19.90 -16.81 5.19
C LEU A 498 -19.37 -17.87 4.22
N HIS A 499 -18.38 -17.51 3.41
CA HIS A 499 -17.76 -18.39 2.43
C HIS A 499 -16.34 -18.77 2.85
N MET A 500 -16.10 -20.07 3.00
CA MET A 500 -14.86 -20.70 3.48
C MET A 500 -14.52 -21.97 2.67
N TRP A 501 -14.82 -21.95 1.38
CA TRP A 501 -14.51 -23.03 0.44
C TRP A 501 -13.00 -23.24 0.30
N HIS A 502 -12.52 -24.45 0.02
CA HIS A 502 -11.10 -24.82 -0.12
C HIS A 502 -10.16 -24.25 0.98
N CYS A 503 -10.61 -24.26 2.24
CA CYS A 503 -9.87 -23.68 3.38
C CYS A 503 -9.03 -24.68 4.17
N GLN A 504 -8.92 -25.92 3.68
CA GLN A 504 -8.21 -27.03 4.34
C GLN A 504 -8.78 -27.39 5.72
N ILE A 505 -10.08 -27.21 5.92
CA ILE A 505 -10.78 -27.54 7.17
C ILE A 505 -11.13 -29.03 7.17
N SER A 506 -10.76 -29.75 8.22
CA SER A 506 -11.13 -31.15 8.49
C SER A 506 -12.02 -31.30 9.72
N ASN A 507 -11.80 -30.48 10.76
CA ASN A 507 -12.54 -30.54 12.00
C ASN A 507 -13.65 -29.47 12.02
N LEU A 508 -14.90 -29.92 12.16
CA LEU A 508 -16.08 -29.06 12.17
C LEU A 508 -16.58 -28.67 13.57
N GLU A 509 -15.93 -29.08 14.65
CA GLU A 509 -16.38 -28.83 16.04
C GLU A 509 -16.75 -27.34 16.27
N GLY A 510 -15.86 -26.43 15.83
CA GLY A 510 -16.11 -24.99 15.92
C GLY A 510 -17.35 -24.54 15.12
N ILE A 511 -17.52 -25.06 13.90
CA ILE A 511 -18.66 -24.75 13.03
C ILE A 511 -19.96 -25.30 13.64
N CYS A 512 -19.95 -26.52 14.18
CA CYS A 512 -21.11 -27.12 14.84
C CYS A 512 -21.55 -26.28 16.06
N ASN A 513 -20.60 -25.80 16.86
CA ASN A 513 -20.90 -24.93 18.01
C ASN A 513 -21.41 -23.55 17.57
N LEU A 514 -20.84 -22.99 16.51
CA LEU A 514 -21.32 -21.76 15.89
C LEU A 514 -22.77 -21.92 15.43
N LEU A 515 -23.09 -22.94 14.64
CA LEU A 515 -24.45 -23.15 14.11
C LEU A 515 -25.50 -23.35 15.21
N LYS A 516 -25.15 -23.99 16.33
CA LYS A 516 -26.06 -24.16 17.48
C LYS A 516 -26.43 -22.84 18.17
N SER A 517 -25.57 -21.83 18.11
CA SER A 517 -25.69 -20.60 18.91
C SER A 517 -25.93 -19.33 18.07
N HIS A 518 -25.50 -19.34 16.81
CA HIS A 518 -25.56 -18.18 15.92
C HIS A 518 -26.96 -17.97 15.36
N SER A 519 -27.40 -16.71 15.31
CA SER A 519 -28.80 -16.35 15.06
C SER A 519 -29.06 -15.59 13.75
N THR A 520 -28.03 -15.24 12.98
CA THR A 520 -28.20 -14.43 11.75
C THR A 520 -27.62 -15.05 10.48
N LEU A 521 -26.77 -16.06 10.61
CA LEU A 521 -26.11 -16.69 9.49
C LEU A 521 -27.13 -17.54 8.72
N ALA A 522 -27.33 -17.19 7.45
CA ALA A 522 -28.27 -17.81 6.51
C ALA A 522 -27.55 -18.65 5.45
N GLU A 523 -26.36 -18.24 5.01
CA GLU A 523 -25.56 -19.00 4.03
C GLU A 523 -24.16 -19.33 4.58
N MET A 524 -23.78 -20.60 4.42
CA MET A 524 -22.42 -21.06 4.68
C MET A 524 -21.88 -21.90 3.52
N ASP A 525 -20.71 -21.52 2.99
CA ASP A 525 -20.00 -22.30 1.97
C ASP A 525 -18.73 -22.94 2.53
N LEU A 526 -18.69 -24.26 2.52
CA LEU A 526 -17.59 -25.13 2.94
C LEU A 526 -17.11 -26.05 1.81
N GLU A 527 -17.43 -25.75 0.55
CA GLU A 527 -17.04 -26.55 -0.61
C GLU A 527 -15.55 -26.89 -0.62
N GLY A 528 -15.18 -28.12 -0.99
CA GLY A 528 -13.78 -28.48 -1.23
C GLY A 528 -12.90 -28.50 0.02
N ASN A 529 -13.50 -28.65 1.20
CA ASN A 529 -12.81 -28.89 2.47
C ASN A 529 -12.62 -30.39 2.74
N GLN A 530 -11.79 -30.71 3.72
CA GLN A 530 -11.39 -32.09 4.04
C GLN A 530 -12.34 -32.75 5.05
N ILE A 531 -13.63 -32.48 4.93
CA ILE A 531 -14.65 -32.93 5.88
C ILE A 531 -14.85 -34.44 5.74
N THR A 532 -14.76 -35.16 6.85
CA THR A 532 -14.94 -36.62 6.94
C THR A 532 -16.24 -36.99 7.67
N ASP A 533 -16.62 -38.27 7.58
CA ASP A 533 -17.81 -38.82 8.25
C ASP A 533 -17.81 -38.63 9.78
N GLU A 534 -16.62 -38.63 10.42
CA GLU A 534 -16.46 -38.48 11.88
C GLU A 534 -17.10 -37.18 12.41
N HIS A 535 -17.00 -36.09 11.64
CA HIS A 535 -17.51 -34.78 12.03
C HIS A 535 -18.89 -34.47 11.43
N ALA A 536 -19.38 -35.33 10.52
CA ALA A 536 -20.64 -35.13 9.82
C ALA A 536 -21.86 -35.34 10.74
N ASP A 537 -21.80 -36.27 11.70
CA ASP A 537 -22.90 -36.47 12.67
C ASP A 537 -23.08 -35.24 13.58
N GLY A 538 -21.98 -34.61 14.00
CA GLY A 538 -22.03 -33.36 14.78
C GLY A 538 -22.65 -32.21 14.00
N LEU A 539 -22.38 -32.14 12.70
CA LEU A 539 -22.98 -31.15 11.80
C LEU A 539 -24.48 -31.39 11.61
N LEU A 540 -24.91 -32.64 11.41
CA LEU A 540 -26.35 -32.99 11.33
C LEU A 540 -27.11 -32.50 12.58
N LEU A 541 -26.61 -32.81 13.77
CA LEU A 541 -27.22 -32.38 15.03
C LEU A 541 -27.25 -30.84 15.19
N ALA A 542 -26.19 -30.16 14.72
CA ALA A 542 -26.15 -28.70 14.72
C ALA A 542 -27.20 -28.11 13.76
N LEU A 543 -27.44 -28.71 12.59
CA LEU A 543 -28.43 -28.25 11.63
C LEU A 543 -29.88 -28.49 12.09
N GLU A 544 -30.14 -29.58 12.80
CA GLU A 544 -31.47 -29.85 13.40
C GLU A 544 -31.88 -28.78 14.43
N THR A 545 -30.90 -28.24 15.15
CA THR A 545 -31.13 -27.23 16.19
C THR A 545 -31.04 -25.79 15.68
N ASN A 546 -30.21 -25.53 14.67
CA ASN A 546 -30.08 -24.21 14.04
C ASN A 546 -31.38 -23.82 13.32
N LYS A 547 -31.85 -22.58 13.49
CA LYS A 547 -33.12 -22.10 12.90
C LYS A 547 -32.93 -21.10 11.75
N THR A 548 -31.70 -20.72 11.43
CA THR A 548 -31.40 -19.53 10.62
C THR A 548 -30.71 -19.85 9.31
N LEU A 549 -29.98 -20.96 9.25
CA LEU A 549 -29.28 -21.40 8.05
C LEU A 549 -30.29 -21.89 7.01
N GLU A 550 -30.23 -21.27 5.84
CA GLU A 550 -31.05 -21.55 4.66
C GLU A 550 -30.25 -22.25 3.57
N LYS A 551 -28.93 -22.05 3.54
CA LYS A 551 -28.06 -22.66 2.53
C LYS A 551 -26.74 -23.12 3.10
N LEU A 552 -26.42 -24.38 2.85
CA LEU A 552 -25.14 -24.99 3.20
C LEU A 552 -24.53 -25.65 1.96
N ASN A 553 -23.32 -25.23 1.59
CA ASN A 553 -22.54 -25.90 0.55
C ASN A 553 -21.42 -26.72 1.21
N ILE A 554 -21.45 -28.04 1.02
CA ILE A 554 -20.40 -28.99 1.47
C ILE A 554 -19.99 -29.91 0.32
N SER A 555 -20.17 -29.47 -0.94
CA SER A 555 -19.69 -30.20 -2.12
C SER A 555 -18.18 -30.41 -2.08
N ASP A 556 -17.68 -31.35 -2.88
CA ASP A 556 -16.25 -31.68 -2.96
C ASP A 556 -15.60 -32.00 -1.59
N SER A 557 -16.40 -32.51 -0.64
CA SER A 557 -15.94 -32.99 0.66
C SER A 557 -15.62 -34.49 0.65
N LYS A 558 -14.83 -34.96 1.62
CA LYS A 558 -14.47 -36.38 1.80
C LYS A 558 -15.55 -37.19 2.54
N ILE A 559 -16.82 -36.77 2.43
CA ILE A 559 -17.97 -37.42 3.07
C ILE A 559 -18.44 -38.61 2.22
N SER A 560 -18.71 -39.75 2.85
CA SER A 560 -19.19 -40.95 2.16
C SER A 560 -20.61 -40.79 1.61
N ASP A 561 -20.97 -41.58 0.59
CA ASP A 561 -22.32 -41.59 0.03
C ASP A 561 -23.39 -41.97 1.07
N LYS A 562 -23.03 -42.78 2.06
CA LYS A 562 -23.90 -43.11 3.20
C LYS A 562 -24.30 -41.84 3.96
N PHE A 563 -23.35 -40.95 4.21
CA PHE A 563 -23.61 -39.69 4.89
C PHE A 563 -24.27 -38.65 4.01
N LYS A 564 -23.93 -38.57 2.72
CA LYS A 564 -24.66 -37.72 1.76
C LYS A 564 -26.15 -38.05 1.74
N LYS A 565 -26.51 -39.34 1.83
CA LYS A 565 -27.92 -39.76 1.99
C LYS A 565 -28.55 -39.28 3.29
N LYS A 566 -27.83 -39.27 4.42
CA LYS A 566 -28.34 -38.70 5.68
C LYS A 566 -28.66 -37.20 5.53
N PHE A 567 -27.77 -36.43 4.88
CA PHE A 567 -28.04 -35.02 4.59
C PHE A 567 -29.23 -34.81 3.66
N GLN A 568 -29.44 -35.67 2.66
CA GLN A 568 -30.62 -35.64 1.79
C GLN A 568 -31.92 -36.01 2.50
N GLN A 569 -31.83 -36.83 3.54
CA GLN A 569 -32.96 -37.26 4.36
C GLN A 569 -33.32 -36.27 5.48
N LEU A 570 -32.49 -35.25 5.73
CA LEU A 570 -32.83 -34.16 6.64
C LEU A 570 -34.08 -33.44 6.10
N ALA A 571 -35.20 -33.62 6.79
CA ALA A 571 -36.47 -32.99 6.44
C ALA A 571 -36.54 -31.53 6.92
N ILE A 572 -35.51 -30.73 6.65
CA ILE A 572 -35.46 -29.30 7.00
C ILE A 572 -35.86 -28.49 5.77
N VAL A 573 -37.16 -28.18 5.65
CA VAL A 573 -37.76 -27.51 4.47
C VAL A 573 -37.06 -26.20 4.10
N ARG A 574 -36.55 -25.44 5.08
CA ARG A 574 -35.86 -24.16 4.84
C ARG A 574 -34.43 -24.30 4.30
N LEU A 575 -33.81 -25.47 4.44
CA LEU A 575 -32.37 -25.64 4.26
C LEU A 575 -32.06 -26.32 2.92
N SER A 576 -31.38 -25.61 2.05
CA SER A 576 -30.80 -26.14 0.81
C SER A 576 -29.36 -26.62 1.07
N ILE A 577 -29.11 -27.92 0.94
CA ILE A 577 -27.78 -28.51 1.10
C ILE A 577 -27.22 -28.92 -0.26
N ILE A 578 -26.06 -28.38 -0.62
CA ILE A 578 -25.32 -28.72 -1.84
C ILE A 578 -24.23 -29.75 -1.48
N LEU A 579 -24.30 -30.94 -2.08
CA LEU A 579 -23.48 -32.12 -1.76
C LEU A 579 -22.62 -32.63 -2.93
N GLN A 580 -22.89 -32.16 -4.16
CA GLN A 580 -22.27 -32.64 -5.40
C GLN A 580 -21.25 -31.66 -5.94
#